data_AF-A0A812PFN7-F1
#
_entry.id   AF-A0A812PFN7-F1
#
_cell.length_a   1.000
_cell.length_b   1.000
_cell.length_c   1.000
_cell.angle_alpha   90.00
_cell.angle_beta   90.00
_cell.angle_gamma   90.00
#
_symmetry.space_group_name_H-M   'P 1'
#
loop_
_entity.id
_entity.type
_entity.pdbx_description
1 polymer ?
#
loop_
_entity_poly.entity_id
_entity_poly.type
_entity_poly.pdbx_seq_one_letter_code
_entity_poly.pdbx_strand_id
1 'polypeptide(L)'
;YGVGFLHEGFSQTERAVIERLFEAGAIQVLVATEQLCWGMTMLAHLCVIMDTKKFDGRENRYVDYPIHDVLQMMGRASRPGIDQSGMVVLLTQNSKKEYYKKFIYEPLPVESHLDQRMADHMNAEIVMKTIENKQDAVDWLTWTFYYRRLSQNP
;
A
#
# COMPACT_ATOMS: atom_id res chain seq x y z
N TYR A 1 11.16 -9.89 -27.91
CA TYR A 1 11.78 -8.90 -27.01
C TYR A 1 11.59 -9.21 -25.52
N GLY A 2 10.58 -10.01 -25.11
CA GLY A 2 10.51 -10.53 -23.73
C GLY A 2 10.16 -9.50 -22.65
N VAL A 3 9.63 -8.33 -23.05
CA VAL A 3 9.21 -7.25 -22.16
C VAL A 3 7.71 -7.03 -22.32
N GLY A 4 6.98 -7.00 -21.20
CA GLY A 4 5.56 -6.69 -21.12
C GLY A 4 5.31 -5.39 -20.36
N PHE A 5 4.14 -4.78 -20.59
CA PHE A 5 3.67 -3.61 -19.87
C PHE A 5 2.25 -3.84 -19.36
N LEU A 6 1.95 -3.36 -18.15
CA LEU A 6 0.65 -3.50 -17.50
C LEU A 6 0.25 -2.17 -16.86
N HIS A 7 -0.95 -1.70 -17.18
CA HIS A 7 -1.57 -0.53 -16.54
C HIS A 7 -3.07 -0.76 -16.38
N GLU A 8 -3.71 0.11 -15.60
CA GLU A 8 -5.13 0.03 -15.24
C GLU A 8 -6.11 0.07 -16.42
N GLY A 9 -5.66 0.54 -17.59
CA GLY A 9 -6.47 0.62 -18.80
C GLY A 9 -6.63 -0.71 -19.55
N PHE A 10 -5.83 -1.72 -19.23
CA PHE A 10 -5.98 -3.05 -19.85
C PHE A 10 -7.24 -3.76 -19.36
N SER A 11 -7.93 -4.42 -20.28
CA SER A 11 -9.06 -5.30 -19.99
C SER A 11 -8.61 -6.53 -19.20
N GLN A 12 -9.55 -7.17 -18.49
CA GLN A 12 -9.25 -8.36 -17.69
C GLN A 12 -8.68 -9.51 -18.54
N THR A 13 -9.14 -9.65 -19.79
CA THR A 13 -8.62 -10.65 -20.73
C THR A 13 -7.17 -10.40 -21.09
N GLU A 14 -6.81 -9.16 -21.40
CA GLU A 14 -5.42 -8.79 -21.72
C GLU A 14 -4.48 -9.00 -20.52
N ARG A 15 -4.92 -8.61 -19.32
CA ARG A 15 -4.16 -8.85 -18.09
C ARG A 15 -3.90 -10.34 -17.90
N ALA A 16 -4.93 -11.18 -18.02
CA ALA A 16 -4.79 -12.64 -17.88
C ALA A 16 -3.83 -13.25 -18.91
N VAL A 17 -3.78 -12.72 -20.14
CA VAL A 17 -2.82 -13.16 -21.16
C VAL A 17 -1.40 -12.77 -20.78
N ILE A 18 -1.18 -11.52 -20.36
CA ILE A 18 0.15 -11.04 -19.94
C ILE A 18 0.65 -11.81 -18.71
N GLU A 19 -0.23 -12.05 -17.74
CA GLU A 19 0.06 -12.86 -16.54
C GLU A 19 0.54 -14.27 -16.92
N ARG A 20 -0.21 -14.97 -17.77
CA ARG A 20 0.17 -16.31 -18.25
C ARG A 20 1.51 -16.30 -18.99
N LEU A 21 1.75 -15.29 -19.82
CA LEU A 21 3.01 -15.16 -20.56
C LEU A 21 4.20 -14.88 -19.63
N PHE A 22 3.99 -14.14 -18.54
CA PHE A 22 5.01 -13.89 -17.53
C PHE A 22 5.30 -15.13 -16.68
N GLU A 23 4.26 -15.83 -16.21
CA GLU A 23 4.40 -17.08 -15.45
C GLU A 23 5.05 -18.20 -16.28
N ALA A 24 4.75 -18.27 -17.58
CA ALA A 24 5.40 -19.20 -18.50
C ALA A 24 6.86 -18.83 -18.84
N GLY A 25 7.36 -17.67 -18.37
CA GLY A 25 8.71 -17.18 -18.66
C GLY A 25 8.93 -16.66 -20.08
N ALA A 26 7.87 -16.53 -20.89
CA ALA A 26 7.95 -15.93 -22.22
C ALA A 26 8.22 -14.41 -22.13
N ILE A 27 7.69 -13.77 -21.08
CA ILE A 27 8.04 -12.40 -20.68
C ILE A 27 9.02 -12.50 -19.51
N GLN A 28 10.20 -11.91 -19.66
CA GLN A 28 11.25 -11.87 -18.65
C GLN A 28 11.16 -10.60 -17.79
N VAL A 29 10.67 -9.51 -18.37
CA VAL A 29 10.53 -8.21 -17.69
C VAL A 29 9.10 -7.72 -17.85
N LEU A 30 8.42 -7.45 -16.74
CA LEU A 30 7.09 -6.85 -16.73
C LEU A 30 7.16 -5.49 -16.05
N VAL A 31 6.73 -4.45 -16.75
CA VAL A 31 6.61 -3.09 -16.19
C VAL A 31 5.15 -2.84 -15.83
N ALA A 32 4.85 -2.57 -14.57
CA ALA A 32 3.49 -2.33 -14.08
C ALA A 32 3.34 -0.96 -13.41
N THR A 33 2.14 -0.36 -13.49
CA THR A 33 1.81 0.87 -12.75
C THR A 33 1.57 0.59 -11.26
N GLU A 34 1.84 1.57 -10.40
CA GLU A 34 1.66 1.43 -8.93
C GLU A 34 0.22 1.06 -8.55
N GLN A 35 -0.79 1.58 -9.26
CA GLN A 35 -2.20 1.30 -8.99
C GLN A 35 -2.57 -0.20 -9.05
N LEU A 36 -1.77 -0.99 -9.77
CA LEU A 36 -1.99 -2.43 -9.91
C LEU A 36 -1.34 -3.26 -8.81
N CYS A 37 -0.55 -2.66 -7.90
CA CYS A 37 0.24 -3.41 -6.91
C CYS A 37 -0.63 -4.34 -6.04
N TRP A 38 -1.89 -3.98 -5.77
CA TRP A 38 -2.87 -4.78 -5.06
C TRP A 38 -3.61 -5.79 -5.94
N GLY A 39 -3.86 -5.44 -7.20
CA GLY A 39 -4.64 -6.27 -8.15
C GLY A 39 -3.82 -7.33 -8.88
N MET A 40 -2.49 -7.24 -8.83
CA MET A 40 -1.59 -8.20 -9.46
C MET A 40 -1.51 -9.51 -8.67
N THR A 41 -1.40 -10.64 -9.36
CA THR A 41 -1.18 -11.97 -8.77
C THR A 41 0.24 -12.50 -9.01
N MET A 42 0.90 -12.02 -10.07
CA MET A 42 2.21 -12.47 -10.50
C MET A 42 3.32 -12.18 -9.50
N LEU A 43 4.29 -13.09 -9.47
CA LEU A 43 5.46 -13.06 -8.59
C LEU A 43 6.73 -13.13 -9.43
N ALA A 44 7.76 -12.39 -9.01
CA ALA A 44 9.04 -12.29 -9.71
C ALA A 44 10.20 -12.59 -8.77
N HIS A 45 11.35 -12.98 -9.33
CA HIS A 45 12.59 -13.08 -8.56
C HIS A 45 13.10 -11.71 -8.10
N LEU A 46 12.99 -10.73 -8.99
CA LEU A 46 13.44 -9.35 -8.78
C LEU A 46 12.26 -8.40 -8.95
N CYS A 47 11.97 -7.58 -7.95
CA CYS A 47 11.07 -6.43 -8.05
C CYS A 47 11.90 -5.14 -8.04
N VAL A 48 11.70 -4.28 -9.04
CA VAL A 48 12.34 -2.97 -9.10
C VAL A 48 11.27 -1.89 -8.94
N ILE A 49 11.40 -1.06 -7.92
CA ILE A 49 10.55 0.10 -7.68
C ILE A 49 11.36 1.31 -8.15
N MET A 50 10.98 1.87 -9.31
CA MET A 50 11.81 2.84 -10.05
C MET A 50 11.82 4.26 -9.45
N ASP A 51 10.74 4.67 -8.79
CA ASP A 51 10.64 5.90 -8.01
C ASP A 51 9.60 5.67 -6.91
N THR A 52 9.60 6.52 -5.89
CA THR A 52 8.71 6.39 -4.73
C THR A 52 7.70 7.51 -4.61
N LYS A 53 7.32 8.11 -5.75
CA LYS A 53 6.42 9.26 -5.80
C LYS A 53 5.35 9.07 -6.87
N LYS A 54 4.17 9.64 -6.59
CA LYS A 54 3.11 9.87 -7.57
C LYS A 54 2.70 11.33 -7.60
N PHE A 55 2.15 11.74 -8.73
CA PHE A 55 1.54 13.05 -8.85
C PHE A 55 0.11 13.00 -8.28
N ASP A 56 -0.17 13.86 -7.30
CA ASP A 56 -1.52 14.09 -6.80
C ASP A 56 -2.15 15.27 -7.55
N GLY A 57 -3.17 14.98 -8.36
CA GLY A 57 -3.90 15.99 -9.13
C GLY A 57 -4.79 16.92 -8.29
N ARG A 58 -5.10 16.57 -7.03
CA ARG A 58 -5.86 17.45 -6.13
C ARG A 58 -4.99 18.57 -5.56
N GLU A 59 -3.77 18.22 -5.20
CA GLU A 59 -2.80 19.15 -4.60
C GLU A 59 -1.80 19.73 -5.62
N ASN A 60 -1.84 19.26 -6.87
CA ASN A 60 -0.92 19.61 -7.95
C ASN A 60 0.56 19.47 -7.58
N ARG A 61 0.91 18.41 -6.84
CA ARG A 61 2.28 18.14 -6.40
C ARG A 61 2.61 16.66 -6.43
N TYR A 62 3.91 16.35 -6.44
CA TYR A 62 4.38 14.99 -6.20
C TYR A 62 4.31 14.66 -4.71
N VAL A 63 3.59 13.60 -4.39
CA VAL A 63 3.48 13.01 -3.05
C VAL A 63 4.21 11.68 -3.03
N ASP A 64 4.76 11.32 -1.88
CA ASP A 64 5.41 10.02 -1.70
C ASP A 64 4.37 8.89 -1.73
N TYR A 65 4.77 7.70 -2.18
CA TYR A 65 3.91 6.53 -2.03
C TYR A 65 3.68 6.21 -0.55
N PRO A 66 2.44 5.86 -0.17
CA PRO A 66 2.19 5.25 1.12
C PRO A 66 3.10 4.03 1.31
N ILE A 67 3.64 3.87 2.52
CA ILE A 67 4.59 2.78 2.81
C ILE A 67 3.98 1.39 2.58
N HIS A 68 2.67 1.23 2.81
CA HIS A 68 1.98 -0.03 2.57
C HIS A 68 1.95 -0.42 1.09
N ASP A 69 1.85 0.54 0.17
CA ASP A 69 1.91 0.25 -1.28
C ASP A 69 3.33 -0.18 -1.68
N VAL A 70 4.36 0.46 -1.10
CA VAL A 70 5.76 0.06 -1.29
C VAL A 70 5.98 -1.36 -0.78
N LEU A 71 5.54 -1.67 0.44
CA LEU A 71 5.64 -3.02 1.01
C LEU A 71 4.89 -4.06 0.17
N GLN A 72 3.72 -3.71 -0.38
CA GLN A 72 2.95 -4.58 -1.26
C GLN A 72 3.70 -4.87 -2.58
N MET A 73 4.33 -3.85 -3.18
CA MET A 73 5.20 -4.03 -4.35
C MET A 73 6.40 -4.91 -4.02
N MET A 74 7.05 -4.68 -2.88
CA MET A 74 8.18 -5.50 -2.41
C MET A 74 7.79 -6.97 -2.22
N GLY A 75 6.57 -7.24 -1.75
CA GLY A 75 6.03 -8.58 -1.59
C GLY A 75 5.95 -9.40 -2.88
N ARG A 76 6.06 -8.75 -4.06
CA ARG A 76 6.08 -9.43 -5.37
C ARG A 76 7.42 -10.08 -5.69
N ALA A 77 8.50 -9.66 -5.03
CA ALA A 77 9.81 -10.27 -5.16
C ALA A 77 9.91 -11.57 -4.34
N SER A 78 9.03 -12.54 -4.58
CA SER A 78 9.06 -13.82 -3.88
C SER A 78 8.35 -14.88 -4.70
N ARG A 79 9.05 -15.93 -5.11
CA ARG A 79 8.45 -17.10 -5.79
C ARG A 79 8.61 -18.35 -4.92
N PRO A 80 7.63 -18.63 -4.03
CA PRO A 80 7.72 -19.75 -3.11
C PRO A 80 7.92 -21.08 -3.83
N GLY A 81 8.88 -21.89 -3.36
CA GLY A 81 9.18 -23.20 -3.94
C GLY A 81 9.98 -23.18 -5.25
N ILE A 82 10.24 -21.99 -5.82
CA ILE A 82 11.06 -21.82 -7.03
C ILE A 82 12.39 -21.18 -6.68
N ASP A 83 12.37 -20.03 -6.00
CA ASP A 83 13.58 -19.29 -5.65
C ASP A 83 13.98 -19.51 -4.19
N GLN A 84 15.28 -19.54 -3.92
CA GLN A 84 15.82 -19.57 -2.55
C GLN A 84 15.67 -18.23 -1.83
N SER A 85 15.70 -17.13 -2.58
CA SER A 85 15.53 -15.77 -2.09
C SER A 85 14.94 -14.90 -3.18
N GLY A 86 14.27 -13.83 -2.77
CA GLY A 86 13.83 -12.76 -3.66
C GLY A 86 14.64 -11.50 -3.45
N MET A 87 14.75 -10.70 -4.51
CA MET A 87 15.49 -9.43 -4.48
C MET A 87 14.57 -8.26 -4.77
N VAL A 88 14.76 -7.18 -4.02
CA VAL A 88 14.06 -5.91 -4.22
C VAL A 88 15.10 -4.82 -4.45
N VAL A 89 14.92 -4.05 -5.51
CA VAL A 89 15.69 -2.82 -5.76
C VAL A 89 14.74 -1.63 -5.65
N LEU A 90 14.88 -0.87 -4.57
CA LEU A 90 14.13 0.37 -4.35
C LEU A 90 14.97 1.57 -4.77
N LEU A 91 14.57 2.23 -5.85
CA LEU A 91 15.15 3.48 -6.32
C LEU A 91 14.33 4.64 -5.76
N THR A 92 14.97 5.52 -4.98
CA THR A 92 14.32 6.65 -4.34
C THR A 92 15.30 7.82 -4.23
N GLN A 93 14.79 9.01 -3.91
CA GLN A 93 15.61 10.17 -3.63
C GLN A 93 16.46 9.95 -2.38
N ASN A 94 17.71 10.44 -2.39
CA ASN A 94 18.65 10.24 -1.28
C ASN A 94 18.09 10.74 0.07
N SER A 95 17.26 11.79 0.06
CA SER A 95 16.58 12.32 1.25
C SER A 95 15.60 11.35 1.91
N LYS A 96 15.08 10.35 1.17
CA LYS A 96 14.10 9.37 1.65
C LYS A 96 14.70 7.98 1.89
N LYS A 97 15.99 7.79 1.59
CA LYS A 97 16.68 6.50 1.74
C LYS A 97 16.57 5.94 3.16
N GLU A 98 16.90 6.75 4.17
CA GLU A 98 16.85 6.32 5.58
C GLU A 98 15.40 6.08 6.07
N TYR A 99 14.44 6.85 5.55
CA TYR A 99 13.02 6.63 5.82
C TYR A 99 12.60 5.22 5.39
N TYR A 100 12.82 4.85 4.12
CA TYR A 100 12.44 3.51 3.65
C TYR A 100 13.25 2.40 4.31
N LYS A 101 14.56 2.62 4.53
CA LYS A 101 15.40 1.66 5.24
C LYS A 101 14.83 1.31 6.60
N LYS A 102 14.40 2.31 7.38
CA LYS A 102 13.80 2.08 8.69
C LYS A 102 12.55 1.19 8.60
N PHE A 103 11.60 1.53 7.73
CA PHE A 103 10.33 0.80 7.62
C PHE A 103 10.42 -0.57 6.94
N ILE A 104 11.50 -0.87 6.23
CA ILE A 104 11.74 -2.19 5.66
C ILE A 104 12.30 -3.15 6.72
N TYR A 105 13.14 -2.65 7.64
CA TYR A 105 13.80 -3.49 8.65
C TYR A 105 13.10 -3.49 10.01
N GLU A 106 12.32 -2.46 10.31
CA GLU A 106 11.55 -2.33 11.54
C GLU A 106 10.05 -2.44 11.25
N PRO A 107 9.26 -3.06 12.15
CA PRO A 107 7.81 -3.11 12.01
C PRO A 107 7.22 -1.69 11.99
N LEU A 108 6.24 -1.47 11.11
CA LEU A 108 5.58 -0.18 10.96
C LEU A 108 4.79 0.18 12.24
N PRO A 109 5.07 1.31 12.91
CA PRO A 109 4.20 1.83 13.94
C PRO A 109 2.92 2.34 13.29
N VAL A 110 1.85 1.56 13.38
CA VAL A 110 0.53 1.94 12.87
C VAL A 110 -0.13 2.90 13.86
N GLU A 111 -0.50 4.08 13.38
CA GLU A 111 -1.18 5.12 14.16
C GLU A 111 -2.61 5.34 13.67
N SER A 112 -3.51 5.66 14.60
CA SER A 112 -4.88 6.01 14.26
C SER A 112 -4.96 7.45 13.73
N HIS A 113 -5.66 7.64 12.62
CA HIS A 113 -5.97 8.96 12.05
C HIS A 113 -7.47 9.27 12.19
N LEU A 114 -8.14 8.69 13.21
CA LEU A 114 -9.57 8.87 13.43
C LEU A 114 -9.93 10.33 13.73
N ASP A 115 -9.02 11.08 14.33
CA ASP A 115 -9.14 12.52 14.60
C ASP A 115 -9.54 13.33 13.37
N GLN A 116 -9.04 12.97 12.18
CA GLN A 116 -9.32 13.70 10.94
C GLN A 116 -10.75 13.50 10.41
N ARG A 117 -11.41 12.39 10.79
CA ARG A 117 -12.75 11.98 10.31
C ARG A 117 -13.73 11.67 11.45
N MET A 118 -13.40 12.07 12.67
CA MET A 118 -14.15 11.71 13.87
C MET A 118 -15.61 12.19 13.80
N ALA A 119 -15.82 13.40 13.29
CA ALA A 119 -17.15 13.99 13.17
C ALA A 119 -18.10 13.13 12.31
N ASP A 120 -17.60 12.59 11.19
CA ASP A 120 -18.41 11.77 10.28
C ASP A 120 -18.82 10.45 10.95
N HIS A 121 -17.88 9.79 11.64
CA HIS A 121 -18.15 8.55 12.36
C HIS A 121 -19.07 8.76 13.56
N MET A 122 -18.85 9.81 14.36
CA MET A 122 -19.75 10.14 15.47
C MET A 122 -21.17 10.45 14.99
N ASN A 123 -21.30 11.20 13.88
CA ASN A 123 -22.60 11.49 13.30
C ASN A 123 -23.34 10.20 12.88
N ALA A 124 -22.63 9.22 12.30
CA ALA A 124 -23.23 7.93 11.96
C ALA A 124 -23.74 7.18 13.21
N GLU A 125 -22.97 7.18 14.30
CA GLU A 125 -23.36 6.51 15.55
C GLU A 125 -24.50 7.22 16.29
N ILE A 126 -24.62 8.55 16.18
CA ILE A 126 -25.78 9.31 16.67
C ILE A 126 -27.05 8.91 15.89
N VAL A 127 -26.96 8.81 14.56
CA VAL A 127 -28.09 8.39 13.72
C VAL A 127 -28.51 6.96 14.03
N MET A 128 -27.56 6.07 14.31
CA MET A 128 -27.81 4.68 14.73
C MET A 128 -28.32 4.56 16.17
N LYS A 129 -28.36 5.67 16.93
CA LYS A 129 -28.70 5.71 18.37
C LYS A 129 -27.76 4.89 19.25
N THR A 130 -26.51 4.69 18.81
CA THR A 130 -25.44 4.18 19.66
C THR A 130 -24.95 5.26 20.61
N ILE A 131 -24.93 6.52 20.14
CA ILE A 131 -24.58 7.70 20.93
C ILE A 131 -25.83 8.55 21.11
N GLU A 132 -26.42 8.56 22.30
CA GLU A 132 -27.58 9.41 22.61
C GLU A 132 -27.19 10.61 23.47
N ASN A 133 -26.07 10.53 24.20
CA ASN A 133 -25.56 11.59 25.03
C ASN A 133 -24.01 11.72 24.95
N LYS A 134 -23.45 12.73 25.62
CA LYS A 134 -22.01 13.00 25.59
C LYS A 134 -21.17 11.91 26.25
N GLN A 135 -21.70 11.23 27.28
CA GLN A 135 -21.00 10.12 27.93
C GLN A 135 -20.88 8.94 26.97
N ASP A 136 -21.95 8.60 26.25
CA ASP A 136 -21.93 7.54 25.25
C ASP A 136 -20.88 7.81 24.16
N ALA A 137 -20.68 9.08 23.77
CA ALA A 137 -19.65 9.46 22.80
C ALA A 137 -18.23 9.23 23.32
N VAL A 138 -17.98 9.51 24.60
CA VAL A 138 -16.71 9.21 25.26
C VAL A 138 -16.51 7.71 25.37
N ASP A 139 -17.56 6.98 25.79
CA ASP A 139 -17.52 5.53 25.91
C ASP A 139 -17.23 4.89 24.55
N TRP A 140 -17.89 5.33 23.47
CA TRP A 140 -17.61 4.89 22.10
C TRP A 140 -16.14 5.12 21.71
N LEU A 141 -15.58 6.31 22.02
CA LEU A 141 -14.18 6.60 21.74
C LEU A 141 -13.24 5.61 22.45
N THR A 142 -13.56 5.13 23.65
CA THR A 142 -12.71 4.17 24.37
C THR A 142 -12.54 2.84 23.65
N TRP A 143 -13.48 2.46 22.77
CA TRP A 143 -13.40 1.25 21.95
C TRP A 143 -12.53 1.42 20.71
N THR A 144 -12.12 2.63 20.38
CA THR A 144 -11.37 2.91 19.15
C THR A 144 -9.87 2.66 19.31
N PHE A 145 -9.21 2.36 18.19
CA PHE A 145 -7.75 2.29 18.15
C PHE A 145 -7.11 3.64 18.52
N TYR A 146 -7.79 4.75 18.23
CA TYR A 146 -7.35 6.10 18.57
C TYR A 146 -7.13 6.28 20.07
N TYR A 147 -8.10 5.87 20.90
CA TYR A 147 -7.96 5.94 22.36
C TYR A 147 -6.80 5.07 22.89
N ARG A 148 -6.62 3.87 22.32
CA ARG A 148 -5.48 3.01 22.68
C ARG A 148 -4.13 3.64 22.33
N ARG A 149 -4.03 4.37 21.22
CA ARG A 149 -2.78 5.02 20.80
C ARG A 149 -2.49 6.32 21.53
N LEU A 150 -3.51 7.11 21.89
CA LEU A 150 -3.37 8.32 22.70
C LEU A 150 -2.60 8.09 24.01
N SER A 151 -2.78 6.91 24.64
CA SER A 151 -2.06 6.59 25.88
C SER A 151 -0.60 6.15 25.67
N GLN A 152 -0.24 5.73 24.47
CA GLN A 152 1.11 5.22 24.14
C GLN A 152 1.97 6.25 23.40
N ASN A 153 1.35 7.20 22.70
CA ASN A 153 2.00 8.28 21.96
C ASN A 153 1.08 9.53 21.99
N PRO A 154 1.06 10.26 23.12
CA PRO A 154 0.16 11.40 23.34
C PRO A 154 0.49 12.63 22.48
#